data_AF-A0A317J875-F1
#
_entry.id   AF-A0A317J875-F1
#
_cell.length_a   1.000
_cell.length_b   1.000
_cell.length_c   1.000
_cell.angle_alpha   90.00
_cell.angle_beta   90.00
_cell.angle_gamma   90.00
#
_symmetry.space_group_name_H-M   'P 1'
#
loop_
_entity.id
_entity.type
_entity.pdbx_description
1 polymer ?
#
loop_
_entity_poly.entity_id
_entity_poly.type
_entity_poly.pdbx_seq_one_letter_code
_entity_poly.pdbx_strand_id
1 'polypeptide(L)'
;MLRFLTVAFCVAVCFAQDPADLFNRPPADVDQALRARISEFYQDHVDGKFRQAEALVAEDTKDFFYGGNKPKYLSFEIRRIEYSEGYTRAKATVLCEQYVMLPGFTDKPLKVPIPSTWKLVDGKWYWYIDPEALRQTPFGKMTPGPGGGSSPIKIPTAGEMNFIFAQVKADKTAVSLKIGASDQVAIINGAQGTMSISIMGALPGVDVKLDRMDLKPGEKATVILHAGPDAKSGVLSIRVDQTNQVIPIQVTIN
;
A
#
# COMPACT_ATOMS: atom_id res chain seq x y z
N MET A 1 19.98 -4.98 61.03
CA MET A 1 19.93 -3.65 60.39
C MET A 1 21.02 -3.65 59.32
N LEU A 2 20.78 -4.14 58.09
CA LEU A 2 20.23 -3.46 56.90
C LEU A 2 20.85 -2.04 56.73
N ARG A 3 21.59 -1.66 55.68
CA ARG A 3 21.51 -1.99 54.25
C ARG A 3 22.87 -1.80 53.56
N PHE A 4 23.19 -2.70 52.63
CA PHE A 4 24.18 -2.49 51.56
C PHE A 4 23.56 -1.61 50.46
N LEU A 5 24.30 -0.61 49.97
CA LEU A 5 23.92 0.19 48.80
C LEU A 5 24.87 -0.16 47.65
N THR A 6 24.42 -1.06 46.77
CA THR A 6 25.08 -1.40 45.52
C THR A 6 24.65 -0.40 44.46
N VAL A 7 25.59 0.39 43.94
CA VAL A 7 25.37 1.29 42.80
C VAL A 7 25.37 0.45 41.53
N ALA A 8 24.22 0.33 40.87
CA ALA A 8 24.10 -0.32 39.56
C ALA A 8 24.50 0.66 38.46
N PHE A 9 25.58 0.36 37.74
CA PHE A 9 26.03 1.08 36.56
C PHE A 9 25.32 0.51 35.33
N CYS A 10 24.32 1.23 34.80
CA CYS A 10 23.66 0.86 33.55
C CYS A 10 24.55 1.23 32.35
N VAL A 11 25.12 0.23 31.68
CA VAL A 11 25.77 0.39 30.38
C VAL A 11 24.68 0.57 29.33
N ALA A 12 24.58 1.77 28.76
CA ALA A 12 23.75 2.04 27.59
C ALA A 12 24.44 1.46 26.35
N VAL A 13 23.86 0.39 25.79
CA VAL A 13 24.25 -0.13 24.47
C VAL A 13 23.66 0.82 23.42
N CYS A 14 24.48 1.75 22.93
CA CYS A 14 24.13 2.57 21.78
C CYS A 14 24.24 1.72 20.51
N PHE A 15 23.11 1.26 19.99
CA PHE A 15 23.04 0.79 18.60
C PHE A 15 23.31 1.99 17.69
N ALA A 16 24.26 1.84 16.77
CA ALA A 16 24.54 2.82 15.73
C ALA A 16 23.26 3.04 14.90
N GLN A 17 22.65 4.21 15.05
CA GLN A 17 21.50 4.64 14.26
C GLN A 17 21.91 5.84 13.41
N ASP A 18 21.47 5.81 12.16
CA ASP A 18 21.75 6.81 11.12
C ASP A 18 21.40 8.23 11.63
N PRO A 19 22.29 9.24 11.56
CA PRO A 19 22.06 10.58 12.12
C PRO A 19 20.84 11.31 11.53
N ALA A 20 20.37 10.93 10.34
CA ALA A 20 19.18 11.51 9.71
C ALA A 20 17.86 11.16 10.43
N ASP A 21 17.87 10.11 11.23
CA ASP A 21 16.70 9.59 11.94
C ASP A 21 16.42 10.31 13.28
N LEU A 22 17.39 11.05 13.82
CA LEU A 22 17.29 11.66 15.15
C LEU A 22 16.42 12.92 15.19
N PHE A 23 16.24 13.61 14.06
CA PHE A 23 15.59 14.92 14.00
C PHE A 23 14.12 14.89 13.57
N ASN A 24 13.59 13.73 13.17
CA ASN A 24 12.20 13.57 12.71
C ASN A 24 11.43 12.48 13.46
N ARG A 25 11.95 12.00 14.59
CA ARG A 25 11.22 11.03 15.44
C ARG A 25 10.22 11.78 16.33
N PRO A 26 8.96 11.33 16.39
CA PRO A 26 8.01 11.85 17.36
C PRO A 26 8.55 11.68 18.80
N PRO A 27 8.09 12.50 19.76
CA PRO A 27 8.27 12.20 21.17
C PRO A 27 7.83 10.77 21.49
N ALA A 28 8.61 10.05 22.32
CA ALA A 28 8.40 8.62 22.56
C ALA A 28 7.03 8.31 23.17
N ASP A 29 6.53 9.20 24.03
CA ASP A 29 5.20 9.14 24.61
C ASP A 29 4.10 9.31 23.56
N VAL A 30 4.26 10.24 22.62
CA VAL A 30 3.34 10.46 21.50
C VAL A 30 3.27 9.23 20.59
N ASP A 31 4.43 8.65 20.25
CA ASP A 31 4.49 7.44 19.40
C ASP A 31 3.90 6.21 20.09
N GLN A 32 4.25 6.00 21.36
CA GLN A 32 3.72 4.88 22.14
C GLN A 32 2.21 5.01 22.32
N ALA A 33 1.69 6.21 22.60
CA ALA A 33 0.26 6.45 22.71
C ALA A 33 -0.48 6.17 21.40
N LEU A 34 0.08 6.59 20.26
CA LEU A 34 -0.51 6.30 18.96
C LEU A 34 -0.48 4.81 18.64
N ARG A 35 0.65 4.13 18.85
CA ARG A 35 0.78 2.68 18.62
C ARG A 35 -0.20 1.88 19.48
N ALA A 36 -0.38 2.27 20.74
CA ALA A 36 -1.37 1.65 21.61
C ALA A 36 -2.79 1.79 21.04
N ARG A 37 -3.15 2.99 20.57
CA ARG A 37 -4.46 3.25 19.95
C ARG A 37 -4.67 2.51 18.64
N ILE A 38 -3.66 2.45 17.78
CA ILE A 38 -3.69 1.64 16.56
C ILE A 38 -3.93 0.17 16.92
N SER A 39 -3.14 -0.37 17.85
CA SER A 39 -3.25 -1.76 18.27
C SER A 39 -4.63 -2.07 18.85
N GLU A 40 -5.19 -1.19 19.69
CA GLU A 40 -6.54 -1.32 20.24
C GLU A 40 -7.60 -1.42 19.12
N PHE A 41 -7.57 -0.48 18.18
CA PHE A 41 -8.53 -0.43 17.08
C PHE A 41 -8.47 -1.65 16.16
N TYR A 42 -7.28 -2.10 15.78
CA TYR A 42 -7.13 -3.26 14.91
C TYR A 42 -7.35 -4.58 15.67
N GLN A 43 -7.06 -4.64 16.97
CA GLN A 43 -7.43 -5.78 17.80
C GLN A 43 -8.95 -5.91 17.90
N ASP A 44 -9.68 -4.81 18.05
CA ASP A 44 -11.14 -4.85 18.03
C ASP A 44 -11.69 -5.38 16.69
N HIS A 45 -11.01 -5.11 15.58
CA HIS A 45 -11.38 -5.70 14.27
C HIS A 45 -11.05 -7.19 14.17
N VAL A 46 -9.94 -7.64 14.76
CA VAL A 46 -9.60 -9.08 14.87
C VAL A 46 -10.65 -9.81 15.71
N ASP A 47 -11.03 -9.21 16.84
CA ASP A 47 -12.00 -9.76 17.78
C ASP A 47 -13.46 -9.65 17.27
N GLY A 48 -13.71 -8.84 16.25
CA GLY A 48 -15.06 -8.53 15.76
C GLY A 48 -15.87 -7.61 16.70
N LYS A 49 -15.20 -6.87 17.58
CA LYS A 49 -15.78 -5.95 18.57
C LYS A 49 -15.91 -4.54 18.00
N PHE A 50 -16.63 -4.39 16.89
CA PHE A 50 -16.69 -3.11 16.16
C PHE A 50 -17.25 -1.92 16.95
N ARG A 51 -18.08 -2.17 17.97
CA ARG A 51 -18.58 -1.14 18.88
C ARG A 51 -17.48 -0.59 19.80
N GLN A 52 -16.48 -1.40 20.14
CA GLN A 52 -15.31 -0.94 20.89
C GLN A 52 -14.39 -0.13 19.96
N ALA A 53 -14.20 -0.60 18.73
CA ALA A 53 -13.45 0.14 17.71
C ALA A 53 -14.07 1.53 17.43
N GLU A 54 -15.40 1.63 17.42
CA GLU A 54 -16.14 2.89 17.27
C GLU A 54 -15.75 3.95 18.30
N ALA A 55 -15.45 3.55 19.55
CA ALA A 55 -15.06 4.47 20.62
C ALA A 55 -13.70 5.16 20.34
N LEU A 56 -12.92 4.61 19.41
CA LEU A 56 -11.62 5.12 18.97
C LEU A 56 -11.75 5.99 17.71
N VAL A 57 -12.96 6.10 17.14
CA VAL A 57 -13.24 6.92 15.96
C VAL A 57 -13.51 8.36 16.40
N ALA A 58 -12.92 9.31 15.68
CA ALA A 58 -13.15 10.72 15.89
C ALA A 58 -14.62 11.07 15.61
N GLU A 59 -15.22 11.84 16.51
CA GLU A 59 -16.66 12.15 16.53
C GLU A 59 -17.18 12.65 15.18
N ASP A 60 -16.44 13.55 14.54
CA ASP A 60 -16.76 14.18 13.23
C ASP A 60 -16.72 13.21 12.04
N THR A 61 -16.29 11.96 12.24
CA THR A 61 -16.19 10.95 11.18
C THR A 61 -16.88 9.63 11.50
N LYS A 62 -17.65 9.57 12.60
CA LYS A 62 -18.37 8.36 13.02
C LYS A 62 -19.40 7.88 12.00
N ASP A 63 -20.10 8.80 11.33
CA ASP A 63 -21.08 8.43 10.30
C ASP A 63 -20.46 7.64 9.15
N PHE A 64 -19.22 7.98 8.75
CA PHE A 64 -18.48 7.22 7.75
C PHE A 64 -18.09 5.83 8.28
N PHE A 65 -17.73 5.73 9.55
CA PHE A 65 -17.48 4.43 10.17
C PHE A 65 -18.74 3.56 10.18
N TYR A 66 -19.91 4.11 10.53
CA TYR A 66 -21.18 3.38 10.53
C TYR A 66 -21.56 2.87 9.14
N GLY A 67 -21.48 3.72 8.13
CA GLY A 67 -21.81 3.36 6.74
C GLY A 67 -20.77 2.47 6.04
N GLY A 68 -19.54 2.41 6.56
CA GLY A 68 -18.45 1.63 5.97
C GLY A 68 -18.53 0.13 6.26
N ASN A 69 -17.92 -0.67 5.37
CA ASN A 69 -17.64 -2.08 5.65
C ASN A 69 -16.66 -2.19 6.83
N LYS A 70 -16.89 -3.16 7.73
CA LYS A 70 -16.08 -3.41 8.93
C LYS A 70 -15.49 -4.81 8.79
N PRO A 71 -14.39 -4.96 8.03
CA PRO A 71 -13.79 -6.27 7.82
C PRO A 71 -13.32 -6.85 9.14
N LYS A 72 -13.60 -8.13 9.36
CA LYS A 72 -12.96 -8.89 10.43
C LYS A 72 -11.59 -9.36 9.94
N TYR A 73 -10.54 -8.92 10.62
CA TYR A 73 -9.17 -9.33 10.29
C TYR A 73 -8.78 -10.62 11.03
N LEU A 74 -7.80 -11.34 10.50
CA LEU A 74 -7.21 -12.51 11.16
C LEU A 74 -6.04 -12.09 12.07
N SER A 75 -5.23 -11.15 11.58
CA SER A 75 -4.09 -10.58 12.31
C SER A 75 -3.77 -9.19 11.77
N PHE A 76 -2.95 -8.43 12.51
CA PHE A 76 -2.44 -7.14 12.04
C PHE A 76 -0.98 -6.91 12.44
N GLU A 77 -0.30 -6.06 11.69
CA GLU A 77 1.08 -5.64 11.95
C GLU A 77 1.24 -4.15 11.57
N ILE A 78 1.67 -3.31 12.52
CA ILE A 78 1.98 -1.91 12.24
C ILE A 78 3.34 -1.85 11.52
N ARG A 79 3.36 -1.46 10.24
CA ARG A 79 4.60 -1.39 9.45
C ARG A 79 5.33 -0.08 9.57
N ARG A 80 4.60 1.02 9.36
CA ARG A 80 5.15 2.36 9.31
C ARG A 80 4.15 3.33 9.88
N ILE A 81 4.64 4.38 10.54
CA ILE A 81 3.86 5.53 10.94
C ILE A 81 4.58 6.78 10.43
N GLU A 82 3.85 7.61 9.71
CA GLU A 82 4.29 8.90 9.20
C GLU A 82 3.55 9.98 9.95
N TYR A 83 4.28 10.82 10.68
CA TYR A 83 3.69 11.92 11.45
C TYR A 83 3.69 13.20 10.63
N SER A 84 2.69 14.04 10.86
CA SER A 84 2.56 15.37 10.27
C SER A 84 1.97 16.36 11.27
N GLU A 85 1.93 17.64 10.87
CA GLU A 85 1.33 18.74 11.66
C GLU A 85 1.88 18.81 13.10
N GLY A 86 3.20 18.75 13.24
CA GLY A 86 3.85 18.82 14.55
C GLY A 86 3.49 17.65 15.47
N TYR A 87 3.37 16.45 14.91
CA TYR A 87 3.03 15.20 15.62
C TYR A 87 1.59 15.15 16.17
N THR A 88 0.69 15.97 15.62
CA THR A 88 -0.75 15.93 15.95
C THR A 88 -1.58 15.14 14.92
N ARG A 89 -0.97 14.77 13.79
CA ARG A 89 -1.54 13.86 12.80
C ARG A 89 -0.57 12.74 12.47
N ALA A 90 -1.14 11.61 12.08
CA ALA A 90 -0.36 10.50 11.58
C ALA A 90 -1.12 9.68 10.53
N LYS A 91 -0.34 9.11 9.60
CA LYS A 91 -0.77 8.04 8.70
C LYS A 91 0.05 6.80 9.02
N ALA A 92 -0.63 5.73 9.43
CA ALA A 92 -0.01 4.44 9.64
C ALA A 92 -0.32 3.51 8.46
N THR A 93 0.66 2.72 8.05
CA THR A 93 0.44 1.56 7.19
C THR A 93 0.36 0.33 8.09
N VAL A 94 -0.80 -0.31 8.11
CA VAL A 94 -1.04 -1.53 8.90
C VAL A 94 -1.27 -2.68 7.93
N LEU A 95 -0.46 -3.74 8.01
CA LEU A 95 -0.77 -4.97 7.28
C LEU A 95 -1.87 -5.70 8.01
N CYS A 96 -3.02 -5.87 7.39
CA CYS A 96 -4.12 -6.67 7.92
C CYS A 96 -4.22 -7.97 7.13
N GLU A 97 -4.17 -9.09 7.82
CA GLU A 97 -4.40 -10.39 7.22
C GLU A 97 -5.92 -10.63 7.11
N GLN A 98 -6.41 -10.89 5.90
CA GLN A 98 -7.83 -11.10 5.64
C GLN A 98 -8.08 -11.96 4.40
N TYR A 99 -9.26 -12.55 4.33
CA TYR A 99 -9.77 -13.16 3.10
C TYR A 99 -10.28 -12.06 2.17
N VAL A 100 -9.76 -12.04 0.95
CA VAL A 100 -10.20 -11.10 -0.07
C VAL A 100 -11.14 -11.83 -1.02
N MET A 101 -12.34 -11.28 -1.23
CA MET A 101 -13.36 -11.85 -2.11
C MET A 101 -13.04 -11.56 -3.58
N LEU A 102 -11.88 -12.03 -4.04
CA LEU A 102 -11.44 -11.99 -5.44
C LEU A 102 -11.41 -13.42 -5.99
N PRO A 103 -11.91 -13.65 -7.23
CA PRO A 103 -11.81 -14.96 -7.87
C PRO A 103 -10.37 -15.50 -7.84
N GLY A 104 -10.19 -16.70 -7.29
CA GLY A 104 -8.87 -17.35 -7.15
C GLY A 104 -8.13 -17.07 -5.82
N PHE A 105 -8.63 -16.16 -4.97
CA PHE A 105 -8.02 -15.81 -3.68
C PHE A 105 -8.94 -16.01 -2.46
N THR A 106 -10.20 -16.42 -2.68
CA THR A 106 -11.22 -16.56 -1.63
C THR A 106 -10.80 -17.45 -0.46
N ASP A 107 -10.02 -18.51 -0.72
CA ASP A 107 -9.66 -19.52 0.30
C ASP A 107 -8.27 -19.28 0.92
N LYS A 108 -7.57 -18.21 0.55
CA LYS A 108 -6.22 -17.91 1.03
C LYS A 108 -6.16 -16.53 1.69
N PRO A 109 -5.77 -16.43 2.98
CA PRO A 109 -5.61 -15.14 3.61
C PRO A 109 -4.42 -14.38 2.99
N LEU A 110 -4.59 -13.08 2.78
CA LEU A 110 -3.56 -12.18 2.27
C LEU A 110 -3.29 -11.08 3.30
N LYS A 111 -2.02 -10.70 3.44
CA LYS A 111 -1.63 -9.49 4.17
C LYS A 111 -1.81 -8.29 3.26
N VAL A 112 -2.83 -7.49 3.52
CA VAL A 112 -3.16 -6.29 2.74
C VAL A 112 -2.67 -5.05 3.50
N PRO A 113 -1.88 -4.15 2.87
CA PRO A 113 -1.53 -2.88 3.48
C PRO A 113 -2.75 -1.95 3.51
N ILE A 114 -3.21 -1.63 4.71
CA ILE A 114 -4.33 -0.71 4.96
C ILE A 114 -3.78 0.62 5.46
N PRO A 115 -4.02 1.74 4.74
CA PRO A 115 -3.73 3.06 5.28
C PRO A 115 -4.68 3.39 6.43
N SER A 116 -4.14 3.92 7.51
CA SER A 116 -4.85 4.22 8.75
C SER A 116 -4.55 5.65 9.18
N THR A 117 -5.57 6.51 9.22
CA THR A 117 -5.43 7.94 9.51
C THR A 117 -5.81 8.26 10.94
N TRP A 118 -4.94 9.01 11.63
CA TRP A 118 -5.07 9.32 13.05
C TRP A 118 -4.85 10.80 13.32
N LYS A 119 -5.63 11.35 14.24
CA LYS A 119 -5.49 12.74 14.72
C LYS A 119 -5.54 12.79 16.24
N LEU A 120 -4.75 13.68 16.81
CA LEU A 120 -4.69 13.94 18.23
C LEU A 120 -5.73 15.01 18.57
N VAL A 121 -6.68 14.68 19.45
CA VAL A 121 -7.71 15.59 19.97
C VAL A 121 -7.64 15.52 21.48
N ASP A 122 -7.42 16.67 22.13
CA ASP A 122 -7.31 16.78 23.59
C ASP A 122 -6.35 15.75 24.22
N GLY A 123 -5.20 15.53 23.58
CA GLY A 123 -4.16 14.60 24.05
C GLY A 123 -4.48 13.11 23.82
N LYS A 124 -5.56 12.77 23.09
CA LYS A 124 -5.92 11.39 22.74
C LYS A 124 -5.97 11.20 21.23
N TRP A 125 -5.39 10.12 20.76
CA TRP A 125 -5.44 9.76 19.34
C TRP A 125 -6.78 9.13 18.99
N TYR A 126 -7.36 9.60 17.90
CA TYR A 126 -8.58 9.08 17.31
C TYR A 126 -8.34 8.74 15.84
N TRP A 127 -8.84 7.58 15.44
CA TRP A 127 -8.91 7.21 14.03
C TRP A 127 -9.95 8.08 13.34
N TYR A 128 -9.67 8.54 12.14
CA TYR A 128 -10.64 9.34 11.39
C TYR A 128 -10.62 8.95 9.92
N ILE A 129 -11.75 9.13 9.26
CA ILE A 129 -11.82 9.03 7.79
C ILE A 129 -11.56 10.41 7.20
N ASP A 130 -10.62 10.48 6.26
CA ASP A 130 -10.48 11.64 5.38
C ASP A 130 -11.44 11.47 4.18
N PRO A 131 -12.58 12.18 4.13
CA PRO A 131 -13.57 12.00 3.07
C PRO A 131 -13.06 12.47 1.72
N GLU A 132 -12.10 13.40 1.69
CA GLU A 132 -11.49 13.83 0.44
C GLU A 132 -10.54 12.76 -0.07
N ALA A 133 -9.73 12.15 0.81
CA ALA A 133 -8.88 11.02 0.42
C ALA A 133 -9.69 9.82 -0.08
N LEU A 134 -10.86 9.52 0.51
CA LEU A 134 -11.76 8.47 0.01
C LEU A 134 -12.27 8.73 -1.40
N ARG A 135 -12.44 10.01 -1.76
CA ARG A 135 -12.84 10.38 -3.12
C ARG A 135 -11.68 10.28 -4.10
N GLN A 136 -10.43 10.29 -3.66
CA GLN A 136 -9.29 10.18 -4.56
C GLN A 136 -9.01 8.71 -4.87
N THR A 137 -9.46 8.24 -6.04
CA THR A 137 -9.13 6.89 -6.54
C THR A 137 -8.06 6.96 -7.62
N PRO A 138 -7.35 5.87 -7.91
CA PRO A 138 -6.47 5.79 -9.08
C PRO A 138 -7.16 6.12 -10.42
N PHE A 139 -8.50 6.03 -10.47
CA PHE A 139 -9.33 6.33 -11.65
C PHE A 139 -9.90 7.75 -11.66
N GLY A 140 -9.51 8.59 -10.69
CA GLY A 140 -9.98 9.96 -10.54
C GLY A 140 -10.82 10.18 -9.30
N LYS A 141 -11.31 11.41 -9.15
CA LYS A 141 -12.16 11.79 -8.01
C LYS A 141 -13.52 11.11 -8.11
N MET A 142 -13.81 10.16 -7.23
CA MET A 142 -15.12 9.54 -7.09
C MET A 142 -16.13 10.59 -6.63
N THR A 143 -17.11 10.88 -7.49
CA THR A 143 -18.27 11.71 -7.17
C THR A 143 -19.44 10.83 -6.76
N PRO A 144 -20.24 11.22 -5.75
CA PRO A 144 -21.48 10.51 -5.46
C PRO A 144 -22.37 10.40 -6.71
N GLY A 145 -22.99 9.25 -6.93
CA GLY A 145 -23.97 9.08 -8.00
C GLY A 145 -25.23 9.93 -7.75
N PRO A 146 -26.03 10.21 -8.79
CA PRO A 146 -27.30 10.93 -8.62
C PRO A 146 -28.23 10.12 -7.71
N GLY A 147 -28.65 10.71 -6.58
CA GLY A 147 -29.53 10.10 -5.60
C GLY A 147 -28.75 9.40 -4.47
N GLY A 148 -28.70 10.02 -3.30
CA GLY A 148 -28.04 9.52 -2.08
C GLY A 148 -28.75 8.34 -1.43
N GLY A 149 -29.18 7.36 -2.22
CA GLY A 149 -29.74 6.09 -1.78
C GLY A 149 -29.02 4.93 -2.48
N SER A 150 -28.97 3.79 -1.79
CA SER A 150 -28.45 2.51 -2.28
C SER A 150 -29.20 2.06 -3.55
N SER A 151 -28.82 2.63 -4.69
CA SER A 151 -29.23 2.12 -5.99
C SER A 151 -28.47 0.82 -6.25
N PRO A 152 -29.10 -0.20 -6.84
CA PRO A 152 -28.42 -1.43 -7.17
C PRO A 152 -27.21 -1.10 -8.06
N ILE A 153 -26.02 -1.56 -7.65
CA ILE A 153 -24.78 -1.39 -8.40
C ILE A 153 -25.02 -2.02 -9.77
N LYS A 154 -25.16 -1.18 -10.81
CA LYS A 154 -25.01 -1.64 -12.18
C LYS A 154 -23.54 -1.98 -12.36
N ILE A 155 -23.23 -3.27 -12.27
CA ILE A 155 -21.89 -3.77 -12.59
C ILE A 155 -21.68 -3.45 -14.08
N PRO A 156 -20.67 -2.62 -14.43
CA PRO A 156 -20.37 -2.34 -15.82
C PRO A 156 -20.06 -3.63 -16.56
N THR A 157 -20.53 -3.75 -17.79
CA THR A 157 -20.19 -4.89 -18.65
C THR A 157 -18.68 -4.94 -18.90
N ALA A 158 -18.13 -6.11 -19.22
CA ALA A 158 -16.69 -6.29 -19.44
C ALA A 158 -16.10 -5.30 -20.49
N GLY A 159 -16.88 -4.94 -21.51
CA GLY A 159 -16.49 -3.92 -22.50
C GLY A 159 -16.41 -2.50 -21.92
N GLU A 160 -17.26 -2.17 -20.95
CA GLU A 160 -17.22 -0.90 -20.23
C GLU A 160 -16.10 -0.85 -19.19
N MET A 161 -15.61 -1.99 -18.71
CA MET A 161 -14.45 -2.02 -17.79
C MET A 161 -13.10 -1.86 -18.50
N ASN A 162 -13.03 -1.92 -19.84
CA ASN A 162 -11.77 -1.80 -20.58
C ASN A 162 -11.05 -0.46 -20.32
N PHE A 163 -11.77 0.64 -20.08
CA PHE A 163 -11.11 1.90 -19.75
C PHE A 163 -10.40 1.85 -18.40
N ILE A 164 -10.81 1.00 -17.47
CA ILE A 164 -10.21 0.83 -16.14
C ILE A 164 -8.89 0.06 -16.25
N PHE A 165 -8.88 -1.00 -17.06
CA PHE A 165 -7.72 -1.88 -17.25
C PHE A 165 -6.75 -1.43 -18.33
N ALA A 166 -7.04 -0.38 -19.10
CA ALA A 166 -6.16 0.10 -20.17
C ALA A 166 -5.42 1.39 -19.81
N GLN A 167 -5.38 1.80 -18.54
CA GLN A 167 -4.73 3.05 -18.15
C GLN A 167 -3.21 2.92 -18.07
N VAL A 168 -2.68 1.76 -17.66
CA VAL A 168 -1.24 1.51 -17.67
C VAL A 168 -0.87 0.67 -18.89
N LYS A 169 0.09 1.14 -19.68
CA LYS A 169 0.48 0.49 -20.94
C LYS A 169 1.99 0.47 -21.13
N ALA A 170 2.49 -0.57 -21.77
CA ALA A 170 3.81 -0.55 -22.36
C ALA A 170 3.79 0.26 -23.68
N ASP A 171 4.86 0.99 -23.97
CA ASP A 171 5.08 1.65 -25.25
C ASP A 171 5.27 0.64 -26.40
N LYS A 172 5.87 -0.52 -26.08
CA LYS A 172 5.96 -1.70 -26.95
C LYS A 172 5.74 -2.99 -26.16
N THR A 173 5.12 -3.98 -26.79
CA THR A 173 4.85 -5.30 -26.21
C THR A 173 5.78 -6.39 -26.73
N ALA A 174 6.75 -6.03 -27.57
CA ALA A 174 7.75 -6.95 -28.09
C ALA A 174 9.12 -6.28 -28.18
N VAL A 175 10.15 -7.04 -27.87
CA VAL A 175 11.56 -6.64 -27.90
C VAL A 175 12.36 -7.76 -28.54
N SER A 176 13.32 -7.39 -29.39
CA SER A 176 14.23 -8.32 -30.02
C SER A 176 15.67 -7.99 -29.63
N LEU A 177 16.36 -8.93 -28.99
CA LEU A 177 17.70 -8.77 -28.46
C LEU A 177 18.65 -9.78 -29.10
N LYS A 178 19.88 -9.34 -29.34
CA LYS A 178 21.00 -10.26 -29.57
C LYS A 178 21.67 -10.59 -28.24
N ILE A 179 22.35 -11.72 -28.17
CA ILE A 179 23.21 -12.05 -27.02
C ILE A 179 24.20 -10.90 -26.76
N GLY A 180 24.29 -10.46 -25.51
CA GLY A 180 25.11 -9.33 -25.05
C GLY A 180 24.49 -7.94 -25.27
N ALA A 181 23.31 -7.84 -25.89
CA ALA A 181 22.65 -6.57 -26.15
C ALA A 181 21.62 -6.20 -25.07
N SER A 182 21.23 -4.92 -25.06
CA SER A 182 20.19 -4.39 -24.20
C SER A 182 19.13 -3.63 -25.00
N ASP A 183 17.92 -3.60 -24.47
CA ASP A 183 16.80 -2.79 -24.95
C ASP A 183 15.91 -2.41 -23.76
N GLN A 184 15.03 -1.45 -23.95
CA GLN A 184 14.21 -0.86 -22.91
C GLN A 184 12.74 -0.82 -23.33
N VAL A 185 11.83 -1.03 -22.39
CA VAL A 185 10.39 -0.86 -22.56
C VAL A 185 9.91 0.18 -21.54
N ALA A 186 9.15 1.17 -22.00
CA ALA A 186 8.55 2.16 -21.12
C ALA A 186 7.14 1.72 -20.69
N ILE A 187 6.88 1.70 -19.39
CA ILE A 187 5.54 1.49 -18.82
C ILE A 187 4.99 2.85 -18.41
N ILE A 188 3.85 3.23 -18.97
CA ILE A 188 3.27 4.57 -18.87
C ILE A 188 1.99 4.50 -18.03
N ASN A 189 1.88 5.36 -17.02
CA ASN A 189 0.64 5.52 -16.26
C ASN A 189 -0.26 6.60 -16.89
N GLY A 190 -1.31 6.18 -17.60
CA GLY A 190 -2.37 7.07 -18.11
C GLY A 190 -3.49 7.36 -17.11
N ALA A 191 -3.48 6.74 -15.93
CA ALA A 191 -4.51 6.93 -14.92
C ALA A 191 -4.39 8.29 -14.22
N GLN A 192 -5.45 8.70 -13.52
CA GLN A 192 -5.50 9.98 -12.81
C GLN A 192 -4.83 9.93 -11.42
N GLY A 193 -4.58 8.74 -10.88
CA GLY A 193 -3.82 8.57 -9.65
C GLY A 193 -2.57 7.74 -9.82
N THR A 194 -1.79 7.62 -8.74
CA THR A 194 -0.55 6.85 -8.72
C THR A 194 -0.84 5.36 -8.92
N MET A 195 -0.06 4.72 -9.79
CA MET A 195 -0.10 3.28 -10.07
C MET A 195 1.24 2.65 -9.71
N SER A 196 1.21 1.43 -9.17
CA SER A 196 2.38 0.67 -8.76
C SER A 196 2.52 -0.54 -9.66
N ILE A 197 3.73 -0.81 -10.11
CA ILE A 197 4.05 -1.90 -11.03
C ILE A 197 5.12 -2.82 -10.46
N SER A 198 5.00 -4.11 -10.78
CA SER A 198 5.95 -5.14 -10.35
C SER A 198 6.28 -6.11 -11.48
N ILE A 199 7.52 -6.60 -11.50
CA ILE A 199 7.94 -7.67 -12.41
C ILE A 199 7.45 -9.02 -11.86
N MET A 200 6.78 -9.81 -12.70
CA MET A 200 6.36 -11.16 -12.37
C MET A 200 7.33 -12.20 -12.92
N GLY A 201 8.08 -12.83 -12.02
CA GLY A 201 9.02 -13.90 -12.36
C GLY A 201 10.34 -13.40 -12.96
N ALA A 202 11.10 -14.32 -13.54
CA ALA A 202 12.37 -14.04 -14.19
C ALA A 202 12.42 -14.71 -15.56
N LEU A 203 13.13 -14.10 -16.50
CA LEU A 203 13.35 -14.66 -17.82
C LEU A 203 14.76 -15.29 -17.86
N PRO A 204 14.90 -16.60 -18.16
CA PRO A 204 16.19 -17.28 -18.10
C PRO A 204 17.27 -16.60 -18.94
N GLY A 205 18.40 -16.27 -18.29
CA GLY A 205 19.56 -15.64 -18.92
C GLY A 205 19.35 -14.19 -19.38
N VAL A 206 18.24 -13.54 -19.02
CA VAL A 206 17.99 -12.12 -19.29
C VAL A 206 17.94 -11.36 -17.97
N ASP A 207 18.85 -10.40 -17.80
CA ASP A 207 18.81 -9.49 -16.67
C ASP A 207 17.72 -8.45 -16.90
N VAL A 208 16.77 -8.37 -15.97
CA VAL A 208 15.65 -7.41 -16.03
C VAL A 208 15.77 -6.45 -14.87
N LYS A 209 15.78 -5.15 -15.15
CA LYS A 209 15.75 -4.09 -14.15
C LYS A 209 14.58 -3.16 -14.38
N LEU A 210 13.97 -2.71 -13.30
CA LEU A 210 12.93 -1.70 -13.30
C LEU A 210 13.47 -0.48 -12.54
N ASP A 211 13.44 0.70 -13.18
CA ASP A 211 14.01 1.91 -12.58
C ASP A 211 13.18 2.48 -11.42
N ARG A 212 11.86 2.28 -11.46
CA ARG A 212 10.91 2.68 -10.41
C ARG A 212 9.64 1.83 -10.44
N MET A 213 9.02 1.68 -9.28
CA MET A 213 7.80 0.89 -9.13
C MET A 213 6.54 1.74 -9.04
N ASP A 214 6.64 2.99 -8.58
CA ASP A 214 5.49 3.89 -8.45
C ASP A 214 5.49 4.96 -9.54
N LEU A 215 4.34 5.13 -10.19
CA LEU A 215 4.12 6.04 -11.31
C LEU A 215 3.00 7.02 -11.00
N LYS A 216 3.31 8.31 -10.89
CA LYS A 216 2.29 9.36 -10.86
C LYS A 216 1.57 9.48 -12.23
N PRO A 217 0.46 10.23 -12.31
CA PRO A 217 -0.23 10.45 -13.58
C PRO A 217 0.71 10.99 -14.66
N GLY A 218 0.72 10.33 -15.82
CA GLY A 218 1.57 10.66 -16.96
C GLY A 218 3.04 10.23 -16.84
N GLU A 219 3.49 9.73 -15.67
CA GLU A 219 4.86 9.26 -15.50
C GLU A 219 5.11 7.92 -16.20
N LYS A 220 6.40 7.64 -16.41
CA LYS A 220 6.89 6.43 -17.04
C LYS A 220 7.93 5.74 -16.16
N ALA A 221 7.89 4.41 -16.12
CA ALA A 221 8.97 3.56 -15.65
C ALA A 221 9.65 2.93 -16.86
N THR A 222 10.93 2.60 -16.71
CA THR A 222 11.74 1.94 -17.72
C THR A 222 12.10 0.55 -17.25
N VAL A 223 11.66 -0.45 -18.01
CA VAL A 223 12.10 -1.84 -17.91
C VAL A 223 13.32 -1.99 -18.80
N ILE A 224 14.48 -2.22 -18.21
CA ILE A 224 15.75 -2.43 -18.91
C ILE A 224 16.00 -3.94 -18.99
N LEU A 225 16.20 -4.44 -20.21
CA LEU A 225 16.48 -5.83 -20.52
C LEU A 225 17.92 -5.95 -20.99
N HIS A 226 18.67 -6.93 -20.50
CA HIS A 226 19.99 -7.28 -21.01
C HIS A 226 20.08 -8.79 -21.24
N ALA A 227 20.39 -9.19 -22.48
CA ALA A 227 20.51 -10.60 -22.84
C ALA A 227 21.91 -11.11 -22.49
N GLY A 228 22.02 -11.96 -21.48
CA GLY A 228 23.25 -12.68 -21.15
C GLY A 228 23.57 -13.81 -22.13
N PRO A 229 24.69 -14.53 -21.93
CA PRO A 229 25.14 -15.60 -22.83
C PRO A 229 24.16 -16.78 -22.94
N ASP A 230 23.41 -17.06 -21.87
CA ASP A 230 22.43 -18.16 -21.82
C ASP A 230 20.98 -17.66 -21.98
N ALA A 231 20.79 -16.45 -22.53
CA ALA A 231 19.48 -15.84 -22.69
C ALA A 231 18.55 -16.68 -23.55
N LYS A 232 17.29 -16.84 -23.11
CA LYS A 232 16.25 -17.52 -23.86
C LYS A 232 15.08 -16.60 -24.16
N SER A 233 14.47 -16.78 -25.33
CA SER A 233 13.20 -16.14 -25.68
C SER A 233 12.10 -16.55 -24.71
N GLY A 234 11.17 -15.63 -24.45
CA GLY A 234 10.02 -15.88 -23.60
C GLY A 234 9.21 -14.61 -23.33
N VAL A 235 8.32 -14.67 -22.35
CA VAL A 235 7.43 -13.56 -21.99
C VAL A 235 7.82 -13.02 -20.62
N LEU A 236 8.15 -11.74 -20.57
CA LEU A 236 8.24 -10.99 -19.32
C LEU A 236 6.87 -10.40 -19.00
N SER A 237 6.40 -10.58 -17.77
CA SER A 237 5.10 -10.06 -17.34
C SER A 237 5.27 -8.94 -16.33
N ILE A 238 4.68 -7.78 -16.62
CA ILE A 238 4.59 -6.65 -15.68
C ILE A 238 3.18 -6.60 -15.11
N ARG A 239 3.03 -6.61 -13.78
CA ARG A 239 1.74 -6.47 -13.12
C ARG A 239 1.51 -5.03 -12.68
N VAL A 240 0.29 -4.54 -12.84
CA VAL A 240 -0.21 -3.32 -12.21
C VAL A 240 -0.94 -3.74 -10.93
N ASP A 241 -0.41 -3.38 -9.77
CA ASP A 241 -0.84 -3.96 -8.50
C ASP A 241 -2.28 -3.56 -8.12
N GLN A 242 -2.70 -2.34 -8.47
CA GLN A 242 -4.03 -1.81 -8.16
C GLN A 242 -5.15 -2.51 -8.93
N THR A 243 -4.88 -2.96 -10.16
CA THR A 243 -5.88 -3.55 -11.07
C THR A 243 -5.69 -5.04 -11.30
N ASN A 244 -4.57 -5.61 -10.87
CA ASN A 244 -4.08 -6.93 -11.27
C ASN A 244 -3.95 -7.11 -12.81
N GLN A 245 -3.92 -6.02 -13.58
CA GLN A 245 -3.64 -6.08 -15.00
C GLN A 245 -2.22 -6.63 -15.22
N VAL A 246 -2.09 -7.57 -16.15
CA VAL A 246 -0.78 -8.09 -16.59
C VAL A 246 -0.49 -7.56 -17.98
N ILE A 247 0.67 -6.92 -18.13
CA ILE A 247 1.20 -6.42 -19.39
C ILE A 247 2.31 -7.39 -19.85
N PRO A 248 2.03 -8.24 -20.84
CA PRO A 248 3.04 -9.15 -21.39
C PRO A 248 3.98 -8.40 -22.35
N ILE A 249 5.28 -8.64 -22.19
CA ILE A 249 6.33 -8.19 -23.09
C ILE A 249 7.00 -9.43 -23.67
N GLN A 250 6.80 -9.67 -24.96
CA GLN A 250 7.47 -10.74 -25.69
C GLN A 250 8.94 -10.37 -25.89
N VAL A 251 9.85 -11.20 -25.38
CA VAL A 251 11.28 -11.06 -25.60
C VAL A 251 11.74 -12.16 -26.54
N THR A 252 12.36 -11.77 -27.66
CA THR A 252 12.93 -12.68 -28.65
C THR A 252 14.44 -12.52 -28.69
N ILE A 253 15.16 -13.60 -28.42
CA ILE A 253 16.62 -13.68 -28.52
C ILE A 253 17.00 -14.19 -29.91
N ASN A 254 17.87 -13.45 -30.59
CA ASN A 254 18.37 -13.72 -31.94
C ASN A 254 19.89 -13.89 -31.98
#